data_AF-A0A3P5Y2Z1-F1
#
_entry.id   AF-A0A3P5Y2Z1-F1
#
_cell.length_a   1.000
_cell.length_b   1.000
_cell.length_c   1.000
_cell.angle_alpha   90.00
_cell.angle_beta   90.00
_cell.angle_gamma   90.00
#
_symmetry.space_group_name_H-M   'P 1'
#
loop_
_entity.id
_entity.type
_entity.pdbx_description
1 polymer ?
#
loop_
_entity_poly.entity_id
_entity_poly.type
_entity_poly.pdbx_seq_one_letter_code
_entity_poly.pdbx_strand_id
1 'polypeptide(L)'
;MDLQIHLSSVRIPQLSDPDDEYYWCVNDVELDKFSTKHTWEFLRPRGPVQDWTTTVWFKGSVPRHAFHFWVTQLDRLPTRTRLASWGLPIDQSCCLCGNALENRDHLFLRCEVSQYL
;
A
#
# COMPACT_ATOMS: atom_id res chain seq x y z
N MET A 1 -24.46 -23.94 -23.72
CA MET A 1 -25.51 -24.99 -23.71
C MET A 1 -25.83 -25.42 -22.27
N ASP A 2 -24.84 -25.40 -21.36
CA ASP A 2 -24.99 -25.82 -19.95
C ASP A 2 -25.92 -24.95 -19.12
N LEU A 3 -25.91 -23.64 -19.35
CA LEU A 3 -26.73 -22.69 -18.57
C LEU A 3 -28.23 -22.91 -18.81
N GLN A 4 -28.62 -23.26 -20.04
CA GLN A 4 -30.01 -23.53 -20.39
C GLN A 4 -30.49 -24.90 -19.87
N ILE A 5 -29.59 -25.90 -19.83
CA ILE A 5 -29.84 -27.19 -19.19
C ILE A 5 -30.00 -27.01 -17.67
N HIS A 6 -29.12 -26.24 -17.04
CA HIS A 6 -29.18 -25.93 -15.62
C HIS A 6 -30.49 -25.22 -15.24
N LEU A 7 -30.86 -24.17 -15.96
CA LEU A 7 -32.12 -23.47 -15.71
C LEU A 7 -33.36 -24.37 -15.86
N SER A 8 -33.30 -25.39 -16.73
CA SER A 8 -34.38 -26.36 -16.89
C SER A 8 -34.45 -27.44 -15.79
N SER A 9 -33.39 -27.56 -14.98
CA SER A 9 -33.34 -28.50 -13.85
C SER A 9 -33.59 -27.85 -12.48
N VAL A 10 -33.56 -26.51 -12.38
CA VAL A 10 -33.92 -25.79 -11.16
C VAL A 10 -35.44 -25.80 -10.98
N ARG A 11 -35.91 -26.16 -9.78
CA ARG A 11 -37.34 -26.12 -9.43
C ARG A 11 -37.82 -24.68 -9.29
N ILE A 12 -39.03 -24.42 -9.76
CA ILE A 12 -39.68 -23.10 -9.65
C ILE A 12 -40.14 -22.92 -8.18
N PRO A 13 -39.80 -21.79 -7.52
CA PRO A 13 -40.26 -21.49 -6.17
C PRO A 13 -41.79 -21.57 -6.06
N GLN A 14 -42.29 -22.25 -5.03
CA GLN A 14 -43.70 -22.41 -4.70
C GLN A 14 -44.06 -21.54 -3.49
N LEU A 15 -45.34 -21.14 -3.35
CA LEU A 15 -45.80 -20.37 -2.19
C LEU A 15 -45.64 -21.08 -0.83
N SER A 16 -45.42 -22.39 -0.84
CA SER A 16 -45.17 -23.18 0.38
C SER A 16 -43.69 -23.25 0.78
N ASP A 17 -42.80 -22.71 -0.05
CA ASP A 17 -41.36 -22.72 0.22
C ASP A 17 -41.02 -21.74 1.35
N PRO A 18 -39.95 -22.00 2.13
CA PRO A 18 -39.49 -21.05 3.13
C PRO A 18 -39.09 -19.71 2.50
N ASP A 19 -39.23 -18.63 3.26
CA ASP A 19 -38.78 -17.31 2.83
C ASP A 19 -37.26 -17.30 2.59
N ASP A 20 -36.82 -16.52 1.60
CA ASP A 20 -35.41 -16.35 1.31
C ASP A 20 -34.68 -15.69 2.50
N GLU A 21 -33.52 -16.26 2.87
CA GLU A 21 -32.62 -15.68 3.86
C GLU A 21 -31.43 -15.00 3.17
N TYR A 22 -31.05 -13.82 3.67
CA TYR A 22 -29.86 -13.12 3.22
C TYR A 22 -28.76 -13.23 4.29
N TYR A 23 -27.52 -13.40 3.83
CA TYR A 23 -26.34 -13.37 4.69
C TYR A 23 -25.25 -12.53 4.04
N TRP A 24 -24.35 -12.00 4.87
CA TRP A 24 -23.18 -11.27 4.39
C TRP A 24 -22.05 -12.27 4.18
N CYS A 25 -21.48 -12.32 2.98
CA CYS A 25 -20.35 -13.20 2.68
C CYS A 25 -19.15 -12.37 2.22
N VAL A 26 -17.98 -12.64 2.79
CA VAL A 26 -16.70 -12.05 2.38
C VAL A 26 -15.66 -13.17 2.32
N ASN A 27 -15.09 -13.43 1.13
CA ASN A 27 -14.10 -14.50 0.92
C ASN A 27 -14.58 -15.88 1.36
N ASP A 28 -15.81 -16.25 0.97
CA ASP A 28 -16.48 -17.50 1.36
C ASP A 28 -16.69 -17.67 2.87
N VAL A 29 -16.59 -16.57 3.64
CA VAL A 29 -16.90 -16.54 5.07
C VAL A 29 -18.21 -15.78 5.28
N GLU A 30 -19.21 -16.47 5.80
CA GLU A 30 -20.47 -15.89 6.23
C GLU A 30 -20.29 -15.05 7.50
N LEU A 31 -20.97 -13.90 7.54
CA LEU A 31 -20.93 -12.94 8.61
C LEU A 31 -22.37 -12.64 9.06
N ASP A 32 -22.58 -12.65 10.38
CA ASP A 32 -23.87 -12.30 10.99
C ASP A 32 -24.33 -10.86 10.66
N LYS A 33 -23.39 -9.99 10.32
CA LYS A 33 -23.65 -8.58 9.98
C LYS A 33 -22.66 -8.05 8.97
N PHE A 34 -23.09 -7.03 8.23
CA PHE A 34 -22.20 -6.28 7.36
C PHE A 34 -21.03 -5.69 8.14
N SER A 35 -19.84 -5.79 7.58
CA SER A 35 -18.62 -5.22 8.16
C SER A 35 -17.82 -4.50 7.10
N THR A 36 -17.91 -3.17 7.10
CA THR A 36 -17.08 -2.30 6.23
C THR A 36 -15.60 -2.63 6.35
N LYS A 37 -15.13 -2.99 7.55
CA LYS A 37 -13.75 -3.42 7.79
C LYS A 37 -13.41 -4.69 7.02
N HIS A 38 -14.19 -5.77 7.17
CA HIS A 38 -13.91 -7.04 6.48
C HIS A 38 -14.02 -6.89 4.96
N THR A 39 -15.07 -6.23 4.49
CA THR A 39 -15.26 -5.95 3.07
C THR A 39 -14.09 -5.15 2.51
N TRP A 40 -13.66 -4.08 3.19
CA TRP A 40 -12.50 -3.29 2.75
C TRP A 40 -11.21 -4.10 2.77
N GLU A 41 -10.97 -4.88 3.80
CA GLU A 41 -9.76 -5.69 3.92
C GLU A 41 -9.64 -6.77 2.84
N PHE A 42 -10.77 -7.31 2.40
CA PHE A 42 -10.84 -8.23 1.28
C PHE A 42 -10.66 -7.54 -0.08
N LEU A 43 -11.34 -6.42 -0.30
CA LEU A 43 -11.29 -5.71 -1.58
C LEU A 43 -9.95 -5.01 -1.83
N ARG A 44 -9.27 -4.55 -0.77
CA ARG A 44 -8.05 -3.76 -0.93
C ARG A 44 -6.91 -4.64 -1.44
N PRO A 45 -6.13 -4.18 -2.43
CA PRO A 45 -4.85 -4.80 -2.75
C PRO A 45 -3.90 -4.67 -1.55
N ARG A 46 -3.61 -5.76 -0.85
CA ARG A 46 -2.61 -5.78 0.22
C ARG A 46 -1.23 -6.08 -0.36
N GLY A 47 -0.33 -5.10 -0.26
CA GLY A 47 1.10 -5.34 -0.42
C GLY A 47 1.71 -6.04 0.80
N PRO A 48 2.93 -6.59 0.67
CA PRO A 48 3.65 -7.17 1.80
C PRO A 48 3.88 -6.11 2.88
N VAL A 49 3.63 -6.48 4.14
CA VAL A 49 3.99 -5.65 5.29
C VAL A 49 5.50 -5.45 5.27
N GLN A 50 5.92 -4.20 5.42
CA GLN A 50 7.34 -3.86 5.43
C GLN A 50 7.83 -3.72 6.86
N ASP A 51 8.96 -4.36 7.18
CA ASP A 51 9.50 -4.40 8.55
C ASP A 51 9.81 -3.00 9.13
N TRP A 52 10.17 -2.05 8.27
CA TRP A 52 10.48 -0.68 8.65
C TRP A 52 9.25 0.16 9.06
N THR A 53 8.02 -0.35 8.86
CA THR A 53 6.79 0.42 9.11
C THR A 53 6.62 0.84 10.56
N THR A 54 7.05 0.00 11.51
CA THR A 54 6.99 0.29 12.95
C THR A 54 7.98 1.37 13.36
N THR A 55 9.13 1.47 12.66
CA THR A 55 10.12 2.54 12.87
C THR A 55 9.58 3.90 12.43
N VAL A 56 8.70 3.92 11.41
CA VAL A 56 8.05 5.15 10.92
C VAL A 56 6.83 5.52 11.77
N TRP A 57 5.97 4.54 12.05
CA TRP A 57 4.65 4.74 12.65
C TRP A 57 4.60 4.15 14.07
N PHE A 58 5.24 4.83 15.03
CA PHE A 58 5.20 4.47 16.45
C PHE A 58 4.35 5.45 17.27
N LYS A 59 3.91 5.00 18.46
CA LYS A 59 3.15 5.84 19.39
C LYS A 59 3.99 7.05 19.82
N GLY A 60 3.48 8.25 19.59
CA GLY A 60 4.19 9.49 19.90
C GLY A 60 5.09 9.99 18.77
N SER A 61 5.07 9.37 17.58
CA SER A 61 5.77 9.92 16.43
C SER A 61 5.21 11.29 16.06
N VAL A 62 6.11 12.24 15.77
CA VAL A 62 5.74 13.55 15.26
C VAL A 62 5.30 13.37 13.81
N PRO A 63 4.04 13.70 13.42
CA PRO A 63 3.52 13.37 12.09
C PRO A 63 4.39 13.88 10.94
N ARG A 64 4.97 15.09 11.09
CA ARG A 64 5.89 15.67 10.10
C ARG A 64 7.15 14.81 9.90
N HIS A 65 7.75 14.31 10.98
CA HIS A 65 8.95 13.49 10.91
C HIS A 65 8.63 12.09 10.40
N ALA A 66 7.52 11.50 10.85
CA ALA A 66 7.05 10.21 10.35
C ALA A 66 6.80 10.25 8.83
N PHE A 67 6.14 11.29 8.34
CA PHE A 67 5.93 11.46 6.89
C PHE A 67 7.24 11.60 6.12
N HIS A 68 8.17 12.44 6.60
CA HIS A 68 9.48 12.59 5.95
C HIS A 68 10.25 11.26 5.91
N PHE A 69 10.28 10.54 7.04
CA PHE A 69 10.99 9.27 7.13
C PHE A 69 10.32 8.17 6.27
N TRP A 70 8.99 8.14 6.21
CA TRP A 70 8.24 7.26 5.30
C TRP A 70 8.63 7.47 3.83
N VAL A 71 8.65 8.72 3.37
CA VAL A 71 9.02 9.07 1.99
C VAL A 71 10.48 8.71 1.73
N THR A 72 11.36 8.92 2.71
CA THR A 72 12.78 8.53 2.68
C THR A 72 12.93 7.03 2.51
N GLN A 73 12.24 6.23 3.31
CA GLN A 73 12.34 4.77 3.27
C GLN A 73 11.82 4.17 1.95
N LEU A 74 10.83 4.82 1.32
CA LEU A 74 10.34 4.47 -0.01
C LEU A 74 11.24 4.96 -1.16
N ASP A 75 12.38 5.58 -0.85
CA ASP A 75 13.29 6.22 -1.80
C ASP A 75 12.61 7.29 -2.68
N ARG A 76 11.57 7.94 -2.13
CA ARG A 76 10.69 8.89 -2.85
C ARG A 76 11.07 10.35 -2.68
N LEU A 77 12.20 10.64 -2.04
CA LEU A 77 12.70 12.01 -1.95
C LEU A 77 13.18 12.53 -3.31
N PRO A 78 13.03 13.84 -3.60
CA PRO A 78 13.44 14.45 -4.86
C PRO A 78 14.95 14.65 -4.92
N THR A 79 15.72 13.58 -4.74
CA THR A 79 17.17 13.58 -4.89
C THR A 79 17.56 13.78 -6.36
N ARG A 80 18.73 14.38 -6.62
CA ARG A 80 19.18 14.61 -8.01
C ARG A 80 19.28 13.32 -8.82
N THR A 81 19.73 12.20 -8.23
CA THR A 81 19.73 10.91 -8.93
C THR A 81 18.32 10.47 -9.32
N ARG A 82 17.31 10.64 -8.44
CA ARG A 82 15.92 10.29 -8.76
C ARG A 82 15.34 11.22 -9.84
N LEU A 83 15.60 12.52 -9.75
CA LEU A 83 15.15 13.48 -10.77
C LEU A 83 15.78 13.19 -12.14
N ALA A 84 17.06 12.84 -12.18
CA ALA A 84 17.73 12.43 -13.42
C ALA A 84 17.12 11.14 -14.01
N SER A 85 16.68 10.20 -13.17
CA SER A 85 15.98 8.98 -13.63
C SER A 85 14.66 9.27 -14.35
N TRP A 86 14.07 10.45 -14.13
CA TRP A 86 12.88 10.92 -14.86
C TRP A 86 13.22 11.62 -16.19
N GLY A 87 14.50 11.65 -16.58
CA GLY A 87 14.95 12.26 -17.83
C GLY A 87 15.31 13.74 -17.72
N LEU A 88 15.40 14.31 -16.51
CA LEU A 88 15.87 15.69 -16.34
C LEU A 88 17.39 15.75 -16.60
N PRO A 89 17.88 16.66 -17.47
CA PRO A 89 19.30 16.82 -17.75
C PRO A 89 19.98 17.65 -16.65
N ILE A 90 20.10 17.06 -15.46
CA ILE A 90 20.71 17.70 -14.29
C ILE A 90 21.97 16.97 -13.85
N ASP A 91 22.89 17.71 -13.24
CA ASP A 91 24.01 17.11 -12.53
C ASP A 91 23.50 16.31 -11.32
N GLN A 92 23.99 15.08 -11.19
CA GLN A 92 23.60 14.15 -10.13
C GLN A 92 24.53 14.20 -8.92
N SER A 93 25.56 15.04 -8.92
CA SER A 93 26.45 15.24 -7.78
C SER A 93 25.67 15.66 -6.52
N CYS A 94 26.14 15.23 -5.35
CA CYS A 94 25.56 15.60 -4.06
C CYS A 94 25.57 17.12 -3.87
N CYS A 95 24.42 17.71 -3.56
CA CYS A 95 24.33 19.15 -3.27
C CYS A 95 25.13 19.60 -2.04
N LEU A 96 25.53 18.70 -1.16
CA LEU A 96 26.28 19.01 0.07
C LEU A 96 27.79 18.90 -0.16
N CYS A 97 28.29 17.72 -0.56
CA CYS A 97 29.73 17.49 -0.68
C CYS A 97 30.28 17.55 -2.11
N GLY A 98 29.42 17.41 -3.14
CA GLY A 98 29.85 17.38 -4.54
C GLY A 98 30.65 16.15 -4.98
N ASN A 99 30.99 15.23 -4.06
CA ASN A 99 31.95 14.15 -4.30
C ASN A 99 31.34 12.79 -4.68
N ALA A 100 30.02 12.65 -4.57
CA ALA A 100 29.29 11.42 -4.91
C ALA A 100 27.91 11.72 -5.49
N LEU A 101 27.20 10.69 -5.95
CA LEU A 101 25.82 10.83 -6.41
C LEU A 101 24.87 11.18 -5.25
N GLU A 102 23.97 12.13 -5.49
CA GLU A 102 22.90 12.47 -4.58
C GLU A 102 21.80 11.40 -4.62
N ASN A 103 21.98 10.36 -3.82
CA ASN A 103 20.93 9.40 -3.49
C ASN A 103 20.62 9.45 -1.99
N ARG A 104 19.55 8.80 -1.57
CA ARG A 104 19.11 8.73 -0.16
C ARG A 104 20.23 8.29 0.78
N ASP A 105 20.88 7.17 0.48
CA ASP A 105 21.87 6.59 1.37
C ASP A 105 23.09 7.50 1.52
N HIS A 106 23.55 8.12 0.44
CA HIS A 106 24.59 9.10 0.52
C HIS A 106 24.15 10.31 1.34
N LEU A 107 23.00 10.92 1.01
CA LEU A 107 22.53 12.15 1.65
C LEU A 107 22.34 12.02 3.17
N PHE A 108 21.88 10.86 3.67
CA PHE A 108 21.57 10.68 5.09
C PHE A 108 22.58 9.82 5.87
N LEU A 109 23.36 8.96 5.22
CA LEU A 109 24.20 7.96 5.91
C LEU A 109 25.68 8.04 5.56
N ARG A 110 26.05 8.51 4.36
CA ARG A 110 27.44 8.42 3.87
C ARG A 110 28.08 9.76 3.51
N CYS A 111 27.30 10.82 3.36
CA CYS A 111 27.83 12.13 3.01
C CYS A 111 28.60 12.69 4.19
N GLU A 112 29.88 12.94 3.97
CA GLU A 112 30.81 13.48 4.95
C GLU A 112 30.29 14.79 5.54
N VAL A 113 29.69 15.68 4.73
CA VAL A 113 29.12 16.94 5.22
C VAL A 113 27.89 16.69 6.10
N SER A 114 27.00 15.79 5.70
CA SER A 114 25.78 15.47 6.47
C SER A 114 26.07 14.88 7.85
N GLN A 115 27.21 14.18 8.00
CA GLN A 115 27.61 13.58 9.28
C GLN A 115 28.03 14.61 10.32
N TYR A 116 28.39 15.82 9.91
CA TYR A 116 28.80 16.91 10.80
C TYR A 116 27.66 17.93 11.07
N LEU A 117 26.48 17.73 10.47
CA LEU A 117 25.28 18.56 10.68
C LEU A 117 24.39 17.96 11.77
#